data_AF-A0A1M7EAH0-F1
#
_entry.id   AF-A0A1M7EAH0-F1
#
_cell.length_a   1.000
_cell.length_b   1.000
_cell.length_c   1.000
_cell.angle_alpha   90.00
_cell.angle_beta   90.00
_cell.angle_gamma   90.00
#
_symmetry.space_group_name_H-M   'P 1'
#
loop_
_entity.id
_entity.type
_entity.pdbx_description
1 polymer ?
#
loop_
_entity_poly.entity_id
_entity_poly.type
_entity_poly.pdbx_seq_one_letter_code
_entity_poly.pdbx_strand_id
1 'polypeptide(L)'
;MTIQEELHPLQQPTPATLPLSRALRTLYRSAHPVRHTAPYAAARLARIADQAEYFLQQWPDEQWPADLHASQPLPAKAVLLAWLGKVRQETAAHTASTAPWPYASWRQASTTLLAALAPFT
;
A
#
# COMPACT_ATOMS: atom_id res chain seq x y z
N MET A 1 -6.15 39.24 -21.72
CA MET A 1 -6.72 38.07 -21.04
C MET A 1 -5.59 37.07 -20.86
N THR A 2 -4.96 37.08 -19.68
CA THR A 2 -3.82 36.21 -19.37
C THR A 2 -4.36 34.96 -18.70
N ILE A 3 -4.21 33.82 -19.37
CA ILE A 3 -4.48 32.50 -18.80
C ILE A 3 -3.32 32.23 -17.83
N GLN A 4 -3.55 32.43 -16.53
CA GLN A 4 -2.65 31.89 -15.51
C GLN A 4 -2.87 30.38 -15.48
N GLU A 5 -2.02 29.67 -16.21
CA GLU A 5 -1.74 28.25 -15.97
C GLU A 5 -1.19 28.16 -14.54
N GLU A 6 -2.06 27.85 -13.58
CA GLU A 6 -1.64 27.44 -12.24
C GLU A 6 -0.91 26.10 -12.37
N LEU A 7 0.40 26.20 -12.63
CA LEU A 7 1.38 25.17 -12.36
C LEU A 7 1.21 24.77 -10.88
N HIS A 8 0.39 23.75 -10.63
CA HIS A 8 0.35 23.07 -9.36
C HIS A 8 1.80 22.65 -9.07
N PRO A 9 2.46 23.21 -8.03
CA PRO A 9 3.78 22.74 -7.68
C PRO A 9 3.60 21.28 -7.26
N LEU A 10 4.24 20.36 -7.99
CA LEU A 10 4.40 18.98 -7.57
C LEU A 10 4.86 19.04 -6.11
N GLN A 11 4.00 18.65 -5.16
CA GLN A 11 4.36 18.63 -3.74
C GLN A 11 5.45 17.58 -3.57
N GLN A 12 6.70 18.03 -3.65
CA GLN A 12 7.85 17.20 -3.42
C GLN A 12 7.75 16.69 -1.98
N PRO A 13 7.97 15.38 -1.74
CA PRO A 13 7.94 14.84 -0.40
C PRO A 13 8.93 15.61 0.48
N THR A 14 8.40 16.17 1.57
CA THR A 14 9.19 16.85 2.59
C THR A 14 10.24 15.88 3.17
N PRO A 15 11.38 16.37 3.67
CA PRO A 15 12.43 15.48 4.22
C PRO A 15 11.93 14.55 5.33
N ALA A 16 10.85 14.91 6.03
CA ALA A 16 10.20 14.09 7.06
C ALA A 16 9.38 12.90 6.50
N THR A 17 8.86 12.98 5.26
CA THR A 17 8.02 11.94 4.64
C THR A 17 8.78 11.00 3.70
N LEU A 18 10.03 11.35 3.36
CA LEU A 18 10.94 10.48 2.60
C LEU A 18 11.18 9.10 3.25
N PRO A 19 11.39 8.98 4.58
CA PRO A 19 11.56 7.68 5.22
C PRO A 19 10.31 6.79 5.11
N LEU A 20 9.11 7.38 5.25
CA LEU A 20 7.83 6.66 5.14
C LEU A 20 7.61 6.15 3.72
N SER A 21 7.83 6.99 2.71
CA SER A 21 7.77 6.62 1.29
C SER A 21 8.72 5.45 0.97
N ARG A 22 9.95 5.52 1.46
CA ARG A 22 10.96 4.46 1.28
C ARG A 22 10.57 3.17 2.00
N ALA A 23 9.97 3.26 3.18
CA ALA A 23 9.48 2.09 3.91
C ALA A 23 8.35 1.39 3.14
N LEU A 24 7.36 2.14 2.67
CA LEU A 24 6.24 1.60 1.86
C LEU A 24 6.74 0.99 0.54
N ARG A 25 7.71 1.62 -0.14
CA ARG A 25 8.40 1.05 -1.31
C ARG A 25 9.07 -0.29 -0.99
N THR A 26 9.70 -0.40 0.18
CA THR A 26 10.37 -1.62 0.61
C THR A 26 9.34 -2.73 0.85
N LEU A 27 8.18 -2.38 1.42
CA LEU A 27 7.07 -3.31 1.59
C LEU A 27 6.48 -3.77 0.24
N TYR A 28 6.38 -2.90 -0.76
CA TYR A 28 5.97 -3.31 -2.11
C TYR A 28 6.90 -4.40 -2.67
N ARG A 29 8.21 -4.16 -2.59
CA ARG A 29 9.23 -5.10 -3.08
C ARG A 29 9.22 -6.43 -2.31
N SER A 30 8.85 -6.42 -1.04
CA SER A 30 8.75 -7.64 -0.23
C SER A 30 7.45 -8.42 -0.50
N ALA A 31 6.36 -7.73 -0.82
CA ALA A 31 5.06 -8.33 -1.17
C ALA A 31 5.06 -8.98 -2.55
N HIS A 32 5.66 -8.32 -3.54
CA HIS A 32 5.65 -8.77 -4.94
C HIS A 32 6.09 -10.23 -5.15
N PRO A 33 7.18 -10.74 -4.54
CA PRO A 33 7.61 -12.13 -4.74
C PRO A 33 6.82 -13.17 -3.92
N VAL A 34 5.82 -12.79 -3.12
CA VAL A 34 5.06 -13.74 -2.29
C VAL A 34 4.15 -14.61 -3.16
N ARG A 35 4.57 -15.85 -3.41
CA ARG A 35 3.79 -16.83 -4.19
C ARG A 35 2.70 -17.49 -3.35
N HIS A 36 1.59 -17.87 -3.98
CA HIS A 36 0.48 -18.58 -3.32
C HIS A 36 0.89 -19.93 -2.71
N THR A 37 1.86 -20.61 -3.31
CA THR A 37 2.41 -21.89 -2.82
C THR A 37 3.44 -21.73 -1.71
N ALA A 38 3.84 -20.50 -1.38
CA ALA A 38 4.85 -20.28 -0.36
C ALA A 38 4.29 -20.64 1.03
N PRO A 39 5.07 -21.29 1.89
CA PRO A 39 4.64 -21.52 3.27
C PRO A 39 4.37 -20.18 3.94
N TYR A 40 3.28 -20.12 4.70
CA TYR A 40 2.86 -18.93 5.42
C TYR A 40 2.60 -17.69 4.53
N ALA A 41 2.26 -17.88 3.24
CA ALA A 41 1.97 -16.76 2.34
C ALA A 41 0.92 -15.80 2.92
N ALA A 42 -0.14 -16.32 3.53
CA ALA A 42 -1.19 -15.51 4.17
C ALA A 42 -0.64 -14.66 5.31
N ALA A 43 0.11 -15.27 6.24
CA ALA A 43 0.72 -14.56 7.36
C ALA A 43 1.75 -13.51 6.90
N ARG A 44 2.49 -13.78 5.82
CA ARG A 44 3.43 -12.81 5.24
C ARG A 44 2.71 -11.60 4.68
N LEU A 45 1.63 -11.81 3.91
CA LEU A 45 0.84 -10.70 3.37
C LEU A 45 0.11 -9.92 4.47
N ALA A 46 -0.40 -10.60 5.51
CA ALA A 46 -0.98 -9.96 6.70
C ALA A 46 0.02 -9.02 7.38
N ARG A 47 1.23 -9.53 7.67
CA ARG A 47 2.29 -8.75 8.31
C ARG A 47 2.71 -7.53 7.49
N ILE A 48 2.81 -7.67 6.17
CA ILE A 48 3.13 -6.54 5.31
C ILE A 48 1.99 -5.50 5.34
N ALA A 49 0.74 -5.94 5.35
CA ALA A 49 -0.41 -5.03 5.47
C ALA A 49 -0.41 -4.28 6.81
N ASP A 50 -0.11 -4.94 7.93
CA ASP A 50 0.01 -4.29 9.25
C ASP A 50 1.14 -3.23 9.26
N GLN A 51 2.30 -3.57 8.70
CA GLN A 51 3.43 -2.63 8.61
C GLN A 51 3.10 -1.44 7.71
N ALA A 52 2.42 -1.69 6.58
CA ALA A 52 2.00 -0.63 5.68
C ALA A 52 0.98 0.31 6.36
N GLU A 53 0.03 -0.26 7.10
CA GLU A 53 -0.96 0.51 7.83
C GLU A 53 -0.28 1.40 8.87
N TYR A 54 0.66 0.85 9.63
CA TYR A 54 1.45 1.61 10.60
C TYR A 54 2.14 2.81 9.92
N PHE A 55 2.86 2.61 8.82
CA PHE A 55 3.53 3.73 8.13
C PHE A 55 2.56 4.76 7.55
N LEU A 56 1.40 4.32 7.05
CA LEU A 56 0.36 5.24 6.58
C LEU A 56 -0.23 6.06 7.73
N GLN A 57 -0.50 5.44 8.88
CA GLN A 57 -1.00 6.15 10.07
C GLN A 57 0.00 7.18 10.61
N GLN A 58 1.31 6.90 10.51
CA GLN A 58 2.36 7.86 10.89
C GLN A 58 2.53 9.02 9.89
N TRP A 59 1.94 8.93 8.68
CA TRP A 59 2.01 10.01 7.70
C TRP A 59 1.06 11.14 8.09
N PRO A 60 1.53 12.38 8.34
CA PRO A 60 0.66 13.50 8.71
C PRO A 60 -0.35 13.82 7.60
N ASP A 61 -1.61 14.06 7.96
CA ASP A 61 -2.67 14.30 6.98
C ASP A 61 -2.43 15.59 6.20
N GLU A 62 -1.80 16.59 6.82
CA GLU A 62 -1.42 17.87 6.19
C GLU A 62 -0.29 17.72 5.16
N GLN A 63 0.44 16.60 5.21
CA GLN A 63 1.56 16.30 4.32
C GLN A 63 1.22 15.15 3.35
N TRP A 64 -0.06 14.80 3.21
CA TRP A 64 -0.50 13.81 2.24
C TRP A 64 -0.29 14.36 0.82
N PRO A 65 0.51 13.71 -0.03
CA PRO A 65 0.78 14.22 -1.36
C PRO A 65 -0.41 13.99 -2.29
N ALA A 66 -0.71 14.96 -3.16
CA ALA A 66 -1.68 14.77 -4.24
C ALA A 66 -1.20 13.70 -5.24
N ASP A 67 0.11 13.70 -5.51
CA ASP A 67 0.78 12.77 -6.42
C ASP A 67 2.18 12.44 -5.88
N LEU A 68 2.59 11.16 -5.93
CA LEU A 68 3.96 10.75 -5.57
C LEU A 68 4.90 10.70 -6.78
N HIS A 69 4.32 10.48 -7.96
CA HIS A 69 4.98 10.49 -9.25
C HIS A 69 4.11 11.29 -10.22
N ALA A 70 4.73 12.01 -11.16
CA ALA A 70 4.13 13.06 -11.98
C ALA A 70 3.02 12.61 -12.97
N SER A 71 2.29 11.52 -12.72
CA SER A 71 1.27 11.01 -13.66
C SER A 71 0.14 10.19 -13.05
N GLN A 72 0.09 9.97 -11.73
CA GLN A 72 -1.00 9.20 -11.12
C GLN A 72 -1.46 9.81 -9.79
N PRO A 73 -2.76 10.16 -9.68
CA PRO A 73 -3.33 10.68 -8.44
C PRO A 73 -3.20 9.64 -7.33
N LEU A 74 -2.64 10.06 -6.19
CA LEU A 74 -2.57 9.21 -5.01
C LEU A 74 -3.98 9.07 -4.43
N PRO A 75 -4.49 7.84 -4.22
CA PRO A 75 -5.75 7.68 -3.50
C PRO A 75 -5.67 8.31 -2.12
N ALA A 76 -6.80 8.82 -1.61
CA ALA A 76 -6.86 9.34 -0.26
C ALA A 76 -6.35 8.30 0.76
N LYS A 77 -5.63 8.75 1.78
CA LYS A 77 -5.07 7.89 2.84
C LYS A 77 -6.09 6.89 3.40
N ALA A 78 -7.33 7.33 3.64
CA ALA A 78 -8.41 6.48 4.13
C ALA A 78 -8.76 5.32 3.18
N VAL A 79 -8.66 5.53 1.86
CA VAL A 79 -8.89 4.48 0.85
C VAL A 79 -7.79 3.42 0.93
N LEU A 80 -6.54 3.86 1.03
CA LEU A 80 -5.41 2.93 1.19
C LEU A 80 -5.51 2.14 2.50
N LEU A 81 -5.87 2.78 3.61
CA LEU A 81 -6.12 2.12 4.89
C LEU A 81 -7.27 1.09 4.79
N ALA A 82 -8.36 1.42 4.08
CA ALA A 82 -9.46 0.48 3.86
C ALA A 82 -9.02 -0.74 3.04
N TRP A 83 -8.20 -0.55 2.01
CA TRP A 83 -7.63 -1.66 1.23
C TRP A 83 -6.74 -2.56 2.08
N LEU A 84 -5.89 -2.00 2.94
CA LEU A 84 -5.09 -2.77 3.88
C LEU A 84 -5.96 -3.51 4.91
N GLY A 85 -7.02 -2.88 5.43
CA GLY A 85 -8.02 -3.53 6.27
C GLY A 85 -8.65 -4.75 5.62
N LYS A 86 -9.03 -4.64 4.34
CA LYS A 86 -9.56 -5.75 3.55
C LYS A 86 -8.54 -6.88 3.39
N VAL A 87 -7.27 -6.56 3.10
CA VAL A 87 -6.19 -7.56 3.00
C VAL A 87 -6.04 -8.33 4.31
N ARG A 88 -6.04 -7.63 5.46
CA ARG A 88 -5.94 -8.28 6.77
C ARG A 88 -7.10 -9.22 7.04
N GLN A 89 -8.33 -8.78 6.82
CA GLN A 89 -9.53 -9.62 6.99
C GLN A 89 -9.45 -10.89 6.14
N GLU A 90 -9.09 -10.75 4.86
CA GLU A 90 -8.92 -11.89 3.96
C GLU A 90 -7.82 -12.83 4.47
N THR A 91 -6.65 -12.31 4.83
CA THR A 91 -5.53 -13.15 5.30
C THR A 91 -5.79 -13.80 6.65
N ALA A 92 -6.48 -13.14 7.58
CA ALA A 92 -6.81 -13.64 8.91
C ALA A 92 -7.67 -14.92 8.83
N ALA A 93 -8.65 -14.93 7.92
CA ALA A 93 -9.50 -16.09 7.66
C ALA A 93 -8.69 -17.33 7.24
N HIS A 94 -7.57 -17.12 6.54
CA HIS A 94 -6.73 -18.21 6.03
C HIS A 94 -5.57 -18.57 6.97
N THR A 95 -5.05 -17.64 7.77
CA THR A 95 -4.03 -17.96 8.78
C THR A 95 -4.57 -18.83 9.91
N ALA A 96 -5.88 -18.76 10.19
CA ALA A 96 -6.53 -19.62 11.19
C ALA A 96 -6.88 -21.02 10.64
N SER A 97 -6.76 -21.23 9.32
CA SER A 97 -7.13 -22.47 8.65
C SER A 97 -5.91 -23.34 8.37
N THR A 98 -6.07 -24.66 8.48
CA THR A 98 -5.08 -25.65 8.03
C THR A 98 -5.25 -26.00 6.55
N ALA A 99 -6.31 -25.51 5.91
CA ALA A 99 -6.57 -25.75 4.50
C ALA A 99 -5.56 -24.98 3.62
N PRO A 100 -5.19 -25.53 2.46
CA PRO A 100 -4.38 -24.79 1.50
C PRO A 100 -5.09 -23.51 1.08
N TRP A 101 -4.35 -22.39 1.07
CA TRP A 101 -4.92 -21.09 0.74
C TRP A 101 -5.42 -21.05 -0.71
N PRO A 102 -6.72 -20.79 -0.97
CA PRO A 102 -7.23 -20.77 -2.33
C PRO A 102 -6.55 -19.70 -3.19
N TYR A 103 -6.22 -20.05 -4.44
CA TYR A 103 -5.54 -19.15 -5.37
C TYR A 103 -6.30 -17.84 -5.59
N ALA A 104 -7.63 -17.88 -5.68
CA ALA A 104 -8.45 -16.70 -5.86
C ALA A 104 -8.33 -15.72 -4.68
N SER A 105 -8.40 -16.23 -3.44
CA SER A 105 -8.21 -15.43 -2.23
C SER A 105 -6.80 -14.85 -2.14
N TRP A 106 -5.76 -15.65 -2.43
CA TRP A 106 -4.39 -15.14 -2.52
C TRP A 106 -4.26 -14.04 -3.57
N ARG A 107 -4.83 -14.24 -4.76
CA ARG A 107 -4.74 -13.28 -5.87
C ARG A 107 -5.43 -11.97 -5.52
N GLN A 108 -6.58 -12.03 -4.88
CA GLN A 108 -7.30 -10.85 -4.40
C GLN A 108 -6.51 -10.10 -3.32
N ALA A 109 -6.00 -10.79 -2.30
CA ALA A 109 -5.21 -10.20 -1.23
C ALA A 109 -3.91 -9.56 -1.76
N SER A 110 -3.16 -10.30 -2.57
CA SER A 110 -1.90 -9.81 -3.17
C SER A 110 -2.13 -8.62 -4.10
N THR A 111 -3.14 -8.67 -4.98
CA THR A 111 -3.44 -7.56 -5.90
C THR A 111 -3.87 -6.32 -5.13
N THR A 112 -4.72 -6.46 -4.11
CA THR A 112 -5.17 -5.34 -3.27
C THR A 112 -4.01 -4.71 -2.52
N LEU A 113 -3.12 -5.53 -1.93
CA LEU A 113 -1.94 -5.04 -1.22
C LEU A 113 -0.98 -4.32 -2.17
N LEU A 114 -0.70 -4.90 -3.34
CA LEU A 114 0.18 -4.30 -4.34
C LEU A 114 -0.42 -2.99 -4.88
N ALA A 115 -1.73 -2.93 -5.10
CA ALA A 115 -2.40 -1.69 -5.51
C ALA A 115 -2.29 -0.59 -4.44
N ALA A 116 -2.40 -0.95 -3.15
CA ALA A 116 -2.23 0.00 -2.05
C ALA A 116 -0.80 0.55 -1.95
N LEU A 117 0.20 -0.24 -2.34
CA LEU A 117 1.63 0.09 -2.22
C LEU A 117 2.24 0.62 -3.52
N ALA A 118 1.61 0.39 -4.67
CA ALA A 118 2.09 0.81 -5.99
C ALA A 118 2.42 2.30 -6.11
N PRO A 119 1.67 3.24 -5.49
CA PRO A 119 1.99 4.65 -5.61
C PRO A 119 3.35 5.05 -5.03
N PHE A 120 3.95 4.21 -4.18
CA PHE A 120 5.22 4.49 -3.49
C PHE A 120 6.45 3.88 -4.19
N THR A 121 6.28 3.20 -5.34
CA THR A 121 7.34 2.39 -5.97
C THR A 121 8.46 3.16 -6.65
#